data_AF-A0A9R0IWG1-F1
#
_entry.id   AF-A0A9R0IWG1-F1
#
_cell.length_a   1.000
_cell.length_b   1.000
_cell.length_c   1.000
_cell.angle_alpha   90.00
_cell.angle_beta   90.00
_cell.angle_gamma   90.00
#
_symmetry.space_group_name_H-M   'P 1'
#
loop_
_entity.id
_entity.type
_entity.pdbx_description
1 polymer ?
#
loop_
_entity_poly.entity_id
_entity_poly.type
_entity_poly.pdbx_seq_one_letter_code
_entity_poly.pdbx_strand_id
1 'polypeptide(L)'
;MLIAAVTTATAFLSHRRPIRTPLLYSLPKSSLCFLKNPNVKPSFSHLRAPPPMASSFVAEYAKSNRSACKTCSDNIAKNALRLGIVTKDKQRGFDATKWHHFHCFSFNSNSVSSVESIRGFDSLKSDDQEEIKKLVEELGKVKDDDDAAAGEEQEITEKRKHTDSDDVVDVGDKQGSSKKLLLSVSEDAKVEIVLVASDIMDIYQGATLLPKWKAFHTIIFLEKDDGLQDSTKIAAFDFDGCLANTDVRKTGADAWSLMYPSIPEKLQKLYNDGYKLVIFTNESNINRWKNKRQKAVDSKVGRLNNFINLVKVPIQVYIACGFGPKDPYRKPKTGMWHVMEQHFNSGISVDMDQSFYVGDAAGREQDHSDADIKFAQSVGLKFYVPEEFFTI
;
A
#
# COMPACT_ATOMS: atom_id res chain seq x y z
N MET A 1 -43.40 62.10 -23.28
CA MET A 1 -44.48 61.15 -23.60
C MET A 1 -44.16 59.87 -22.83
N LEU A 2 -45.05 59.27 -22.02
CA LEU A 2 -46.33 58.59 -22.38
C LEU A 2 -46.07 57.37 -23.30
N ILE A 3 -46.54 56.14 -23.04
CA ILE A 3 -47.57 55.58 -22.11
C ILE A 3 -47.10 54.21 -21.54
N ALA A 4 -47.72 53.72 -20.46
CA ALA A 4 -47.58 52.33 -19.96
C ALA A 4 -48.90 51.52 -20.06
N ALA A 5 -48.81 50.21 -20.33
CA ALA A 5 -49.92 49.24 -20.33
C ALA A 5 -49.35 47.80 -20.10
N VAL A 6 -49.94 46.81 -19.42
CA VAL A 6 -51.33 46.47 -19.02
C VAL A 6 -52.19 45.95 -20.20
N THR A 7 -52.98 44.86 -20.12
CA THR A 7 -53.20 43.89 -19.02
C THR A 7 -52.35 42.61 -19.24
N THR A 8 -52.77 41.32 -19.33
CA THR A 8 -54.07 40.60 -19.25
C THR A 8 -53.80 39.13 -18.83
N ALA A 9 -54.77 38.43 -18.25
CA ALA A 9 -54.69 36.98 -17.95
C ALA A 9 -55.93 36.22 -18.47
N THR A 10 -55.77 34.93 -18.79
CA THR A 10 -56.87 34.00 -19.05
C THR A 10 -56.58 32.62 -18.44
N ALA A 11 -57.57 32.02 -17.80
CA ALA A 11 -57.47 30.70 -17.18
C ALA A 11 -58.73 29.87 -17.44
N PHE A 12 -58.54 28.62 -17.86
CA PHE A 12 -59.58 27.60 -17.98
C PHE A 12 -58.94 26.20 -17.80
N LEU A 13 -59.63 25.14 -17.40
CA LEU A 13 -60.57 24.96 -16.27
C LEU A 13 -60.95 23.47 -16.23
N SER A 14 -60.75 22.77 -15.10
CA SER A 14 -61.24 21.41 -14.84
C SER A 14 -60.67 20.29 -15.77
N HIS A 15 -60.63 19.00 -15.41
CA HIS A 15 -61.65 18.19 -14.76
C HIS A 15 -61.24 17.60 -13.40
N ARG A 16 -62.23 17.15 -12.61
CA ARG A 16 -62.06 16.55 -11.28
C ARG A 16 -62.65 15.14 -11.23
N ARG A 17 -61.90 14.21 -10.60
CA ARG A 17 -62.42 13.07 -9.78
C ARG A 17 -63.14 11.95 -10.59
N PRO A 18 -63.44 10.76 -9.99
CA PRO A 18 -63.34 10.39 -8.57
C PRO A 18 -62.56 9.11 -8.19
N ILE A 19 -61.94 9.20 -7.01
CA ILE A 19 -61.98 8.25 -5.88
C ILE A 19 -62.53 6.83 -6.15
N ARG A 20 -61.70 5.82 -5.85
CA ARG A 20 -62.13 4.60 -5.13
C ARG A 20 -60.95 3.88 -4.46
N THR A 21 -60.91 3.89 -3.13
CA THR A 21 -60.36 2.78 -2.34
C THR A 21 -61.39 1.64 -2.32
N PRO A 22 -61.01 0.38 -2.02
CA PRO A 22 -61.13 -0.08 -0.62
C PRO A 22 -60.14 -1.19 -0.20
N LEU A 23 -60.38 -1.74 0.99
CA LEU A 23 -59.93 -3.05 1.51
C LEU A 23 -58.44 -3.26 1.82
N LEU A 24 -58.11 -2.93 3.07
CA LEU A 24 -57.19 -3.73 3.88
C LEU A 24 -57.59 -5.23 3.83
N TYR A 25 -56.61 -6.12 3.70
CA TYR A 25 -56.77 -7.54 4.07
C TYR A 25 -55.75 -7.90 5.14
N SER A 26 -56.25 -8.18 6.34
CA SER A 26 -55.46 -8.75 7.44
C SER A 26 -55.25 -10.24 7.23
N LEU A 27 -54.02 -10.72 7.31
CA LEU A 27 -53.70 -12.14 7.47
C LEU A 27 -53.21 -12.43 8.90
N PRO A 28 -53.43 -13.64 9.45
CA PRO A 28 -53.51 -13.81 10.90
C PRO A 28 -52.15 -14.01 11.57
N LYS A 29 -52.03 -13.52 12.81
CA LYS A 29 -51.00 -14.00 13.75
C LYS A 29 -51.41 -15.38 14.27
N SER A 30 -50.85 -16.45 13.69
CA SER A 30 -51.02 -17.81 14.23
C SER A 30 -50.08 -18.03 15.42
N SER A 31 -50.62 -17.89 16.63
CA SER A 31 -49.91 -18.29 17.86
C SER A 31 -49.70 -19.81 17.88
N LEU A 32 -48.45 -20.25 18.03
CA LEU A 32 -48.11 -21.63 18.36
C LEU A 32 -47.20 -21.65 19.60
N CYS A 33 -47.84 -21.49 20.75
CA CYS A 33 -47.19 -21.65 22.05
C CYS A 33 -47.11 -23.15 22.39
N PHE A 34 -45.93 -23.74 22.34
CA PHE A 34 -45.68 -25.06 22.94
C PHE A 34 -44.53 -25.02 23.95
N LEU A 35 -44.94 -25.04 25.23
CA LEU A 35 -44.30 -25.67 26.38
C LEU A 35 -42.77 -25.74 26.41
N LYS A 36 -42.17 -24.89 27.26
CA LYS A 36 -40.87 -25.21 27.88
C LYS A 36 -41.05 -26.43 28.80
N ASN A 37 -40.10 -27.35 28.79
CA ASN A 37 -39.78 -28.17 29.96
C ASN A 37 -38.25 -28.43 29.97
N PRO A 38 -37.56 -28.42 31.12
CA PRO A 38 -36.09 -28.46 31.17
C PRO A 38 -35.51 -29.90 31.28
N ASN A 39 -34.18 -29.98 31.31
CA ASN A 39 -33.33 -31.18 31.49
C ASN A 39 -33.17 -32.14 30.28
N VAL A 40 -32.35 -31.72 29.32
CA VAL A 40 -31.23 -32.57 28.83
C VAL A 40 -29.99 -31.66 28.66
N LYS A 41 -28.82 -32.08 29.15
CA LYS A 41 -27.53 -31.43 28.86
C LYS A 41 -26.79 -32.23 27.77
N PRO A 42 -26.63 -31.74 26.54
CA PRO A 42 -25.70 -32.34 25.58
C PRO A 42 -24.25 -31.99 25.98
N SER A 43 -23.43 -33.01 26.21
CA SER A 43 -22.00 -32.84 26.50
C SER A 43 -21.24 -32.46 25.22
N PHE A 44 -20.86 -31.20 25.09
CA PHE A 44 -19.89 -30.77 24.06
C PHE A 44 -18.46 -31.14 24.49
N SER A 45 -18.05 -32.38 24.19
CA SER A 45 -16.65 -32.79 24.19
C SER A 45 -15.83 -31.87 23.26
N HIS A 46 -14.65 -31.43 23.71
CA HIS A 46 -13.76 -30.59 22.89
C HIS A 46 -13.44 -31.25 21.53
N LEU A 47 -13.96 -30.67 20.46
CA LEU A 47 -13.50 -30.96 19.10
C LEU A 47 -12.12 -30.33 18.90
N ARG A 48 -11.08 -31.11 19.22
CA ARG A 48 -9.68 -30.79 18.94
C ARG A 48 -9.53 -30.51 17.44
N ALA A 49 -8.98 -29.34 17.10
CA ALA A 49 -8.75 -28.97 15.70
C ALA A 49 -7.90 -30.03 14.98
N PRO A 50 -8.15 -30.30 13.68
CA PRO A 50 -7.34 -31.25 12.91
C PRO A 50 -5.89 -30.77 12.81
N PRO A 51 -4.90 -31.69 12.81
CA PRO A 51 -3.50 -31.32 12.68
C PRO A 51 -3.21 -30.65 11.33
N PRO A 52 -2.20 -29.77 11.24
CA PRO A 52 -1.90 -29.01 10.03
C PRO A 52 -1.63 -29.93 8.83
N MET A 53 -2.11 -29.49 7.66
CA MET A 53 -2.00 -30.23 6.41
C MET A 53 -0.54 -30.26 5.94
N ALA A 54 0.06 -31.44 5.86
CA ALA A 54 1.39 -31.64 5.29
C ALA A 54 1.40 -31.28 3.79
N SER A 55 1.87 -30.09 3.46
CA SER A 55 2.15 -29.64 2.10
C SER A 55 3.53 -30.11 1.65
N SER A 56 3.65 -30.58 0.41
CA SER A 56 4.95 -30.93 -0.20
C SER A 56 5.25 -30.02 -1.38
N PHE A 57 6.53 -29.73 -1.61
CA PHE A 57 6.98 -28.75 -2.59
C PHE A 57 7.42 -29.43 -3.89
N VAL A 58 7.25 -28.73 -5.01
CA VAL A 58 7.68 -29.17 -6.34
C VAL A 58 8.25 -27.99 -7.13
N ALA A 59 9.33 -28.23 -7.86
CA ALA A 59 9.93 -27.29 -8.81
C ALA A 59 10.02 -27.94 -10.20
N GLU A 60 9.60 -27.22 -11.24
CA GLU A 60 9.80 -27.65 -12.63
C GLU A 60 9.70 -26.46 -13.59
N TYR A 61 10.22 -26.62 -14.80
CA TYR A 61 9.90 -25.71 -15.91
C TYR A 61 8.47 -25.98 -16.41
N ALA A 62 7.73 -24.91 -16.71
CA ALA A 62 6.31 -25.01 -17.05
C ALA A 62 6.09 -25.69 -18.42
N LYS A 63 5.59 -26.94 -18.39
CA LYS A 63 5.32 -27.77 -19.58
C LYS A 63 4.39 -27.13 -20.63
N SER A 64 3.55 -26.17 -20.22
CA SER A 64 2.74 -25.32 -21.11
C SER A 64 2.36 -24.00 -20.43
N ASN A 65 1.90 -23.03 -21.21
CA ASN A 65 1.45 -21.72 -20.73
C ASN A 65 0.05 -21.71 -20.05
N ARG A 66 -0.52 -22.89 -19.74
CA ARG A 66 -1.90 -23.02 -19.23
C ARG A 66 -2.05 -22.85 -17.72
N SER A 67 -0.96 -22.66 -16.97
CA SER A 67 -0.99 -22.45 -15.52
C SER A 67 -0.93 -20.98 -15.15
N ALA A 68 -1.99 -20.46 -14.53
CA ALA A 68 -1.99 -19.15 -13.89
C ALA A 68 -1.35 -19.21 -12.48
N CYS A 69 -0.48 -18.26 -12.18
CA CYS A 69 0.17 -18.09 -10.88
C CYS A 69 -0.84 -17.69 -9.79
N LYS A 70 -0.75 -18.31 -8.61
CA LYS A 70 -1.66 -18.00 -7.49
C LYS A 70 -1.30 -16.73 -6.69
N THR A 71 -0.24 -16.01 -7.06
CA THR A 71 0.15 -14.73 -6.43
C THR A 71 -0.30 -13.52 -7.26
N CYS A 72 0.11 -13.42 -8.53
CA CYS A 72 -0.24 -12.29 -9.40
C CYS A 72 -1.46 -12.55 -10.32
N SER A 73 -1.90 -13.80 -10.45
CA SER A 73 -2.94 -14.27 -11.40
C SER A 73 -2.52 -14.33 -12.88
N ASP A 74 -1.34 -13.85 -13.25
CA ASP A 74 -0.83 -13.96 -14.63
C ASP A 74 -0.46 -15.39 -15.02
N ASN A 75 -0.45 -15.67 -16.31
CA ASN A 75 0.01 -16.96 -16.84
C ASN A 75 1.52 -17.14 -16.68
N ILE A 76 1.93 -18.35 -16.32
CA ILE A 76 3.33 -18.77 -16.31
C ILE A 76 3.67 -19.23 -17.74
N ALA A 77 4.66 -18.61 -18.37
CA ALA A 77 5.06 -18.92 -19.75
C ALA A 77 5.61 -20.36 -19.88
N LYS A 78 5.48 -20.97 -21.06
CA LYS A 78 6.08 -22.29 -21.33
C LYS A 78 7.60 -22.22 -21.12
N ASN A 79 8.17 -23.27 -20.51
CA ASN A 79 9.58 -23.40 -20.12
C ASN A 79 10.07 -22.42 -19.03
N ALA A 80 9.23 -21.52 -18.49
CA ALA A 80 9.62 -20.70 -17.35
C ALA A 80 9.67 -21.52 -16.04
N LEU A 81 10.61 -21.22 -15.16
CA LEU A 81 10.71 -21.85 -13.83
C LEU A 81 9.47 -21.53 -12.99
N ARG A 82 8.86 -22.58 -12.41
CA ARG A 82 7.74 -22.45 -11.48
C ARG A 82 7.88 -23.33 -10.26
N LEU A 83 7.40 -22.81 -9.15
CA LEU A 83 7.34 -23.49 -7.86
C LEU A 83 5.87 -23.81 -7.52
N GLY A 84 5.65 -24.96 -6.89
CA GLY A 84 4.32 -25.49 -6.63
C GLY A 84 4.16 -26.00 -5.19
N ILE A 85 3.05 -25.60 -4.54
CA ILE A 85 2.62 -26.19 -3.27
C ILE A 85 1.63 -27.32 -3.59
N VAL A 86 2.03 -28.57 -3.40
CA VAL A 86 1.18 -29.76 -3.57
C VAL A 86 0.43 -30.01 -2.27
N THR A 87 -0.90 -29.91 -2.33
CA THR A 87 -1.81 -30.19 -1.20
C THR A 87 -2.53 -31.52 -1.45
N LYS A 88 -2.46 -32.47 -0.50
CA LYS A 88 -3.18 -33.75 -0.60
C LYS A 88 -4.61 -33.61 -0.09
N ASP A 89 -5.61 -33.74 -0.97
CA ASP A 89 -7.02 -33.80 -0.55
C ASP A 89 -7.36 -35.21 -0.05
N LYS A 90 -7.39 -35.38 1.29
CA LYS A 90 -7.76 -36.65 1.95
C LYS A 90 -9.22 -37.08 1.73
N GLN A 91 -10.10 -36.22 1.21
CA GLN A 91 -11.49 -36.54 0.91
C GLN A 91 -11.71 -36.93 -0.55
N ARG A 92 -10.81 -36.53 -1.47
CA ARG A 92 -10.98 -36.76 -2.92
C ARG A 92 -9.86 -37.54 -3.60
N GLY A 93 -8.73 -37.77 -2.92
CA GLY A 93 -7.65 -38.66 -3.40
C GLY A 93 -6.77 -38.12 -4.52
N PHE A 94 -6.96 -36.84 -4.93
CA PHE A 94 -6.14 -36.19 -5.96
C PHE A 94 -5.22 -35.12 -5.34
N ASP A 95 -3.95 -35.12 -5.76
CA ASP A 95 -2.96 -34.10 -5.37
C ASP A 95 -3.26 -32.78 -6.12
N ALA A 96 -3.44 -31.69 -5.39
CA ALA A 96 -3.75 -30.37 -5.94
C ALA A 96 -2.54 -29.42 -5.83
N THR A 97 -1.90 -29.11 -6.96
CA THR A 97 -0.73 -28.21 -7.01
C THR A 97 -1.14 -26.76 -7.25
N LYS A 98 -0.80 -25.87 -6.30
CA LYS A 98 -0.89 -24.41 -6.46
C LYS A 98 0.43 -23.92 -7.07
N TRP A 99 0.40 -23.54 -8.34
CA TRP A 99 1.57 -23.03 -9.07
C TRP A 99 1.77 -21.52 -8.91
N HIS A 100 3.02 -21.09 -8.86
CA HIS A 100 3.43 -19.68 -8.88
C HIS A 100 4.65 -19.53 -9.82
N HIS A 101 4.86 -18.37 -10.46
CA HIS A 101 6.19 -18.05 -11.01
C HIS A 101 7.23 -18.10 -9.89
N PHE A 102 8.48 -18.41 -10.22
CA PHE A 102 9.59 -18.47 -9.27
C PHE A 102 9.63 -17.28 -8.29
N HIS A 103 9.78 -16.04 -8.78
CA HIS A 103 9.80 -14.84 -7.93
C HIS A 103 8.45 -14.49 -7.25
N CYS A 104 7.36 -15.17 -7.62
CA CYS A 104 6.04 -15.02 -7.00
C CYS A 104 5.78 -16.04 -5.88
N PHE A 105 6.70 -16.97 -5.63
CA PHE A 105 6.54 -18.01 -4.62
C PHE A 105 6.93 -17.50 -3.24
N SER A 106 5.94 -17.32 -2.36
CA SER A 106 6.19 -17.00 -0.96
C SER A 106 6.32 -18.29 -0.16
N PHE A 107 7.52 -18.57 0.34
CA PHE A 107 7.73 -19.54 1.41
C PHE A 107 7.16 -18.97 2.72
N ASN A 108 5.85 -19.08 2.92
CA ASN A 108 5.25 -18.87 4.24
C ASN A 108 5.84 -19.90 5.22
N SER A 109 5.85 -19.58 6.52
CA SER A 109 6.66 -20.16 7.61
C SER A 109 6.44 -21.64 7.97
N ASN A 110 6.03 -22.50 7.03
CA ASN A 110 5.80 -23.93 7.22
C ASN A 110 6.51 -24.79 6.15
N SER A 111 7.53 -25.53 6.58
CA SER A 111 7.93 -26.84 6.02
C SER A 111 8.65 -26.89 4.67
N VAL A 112 9.66 -26.03 4.44
CA VAL A 112 10.86 -26.43 3.66
C VAL A 112 12.03 -26.41 4.62
N SER A 113 12.49 -27.58 5.05
CA SER A 113 13.62 -27.74 5.99
C SER A 113 14.96 -27.89 5.29
N SER A 114 14.96 -28.32 4.03
CA SER A 114 16.14 -28.36 3.15
C SER A 114 15.70 -28.42 1.68
N VAL A 115 16.62 -28.15 0.75
CA VAL A 115 16.34 -28.05 -0.69
C VAL A 115 15.94 -29.41 -1.29
N GLU A 116 16.49 -30.50 -0.75
CA GLU A 116 16.24 -31.89 -1.15
C GLU A 116 14.78 -32.32 -0.92
N SER A 117 14.02 -31.56 -0.11
CA SER A 117 12.57 -31.77 0.05
C SER A 117 11.72 -31.26 -1.12
N ILE A 118 12.31 -30.50 -2.06
CA ILE A 118 11.64 -29.93 -3.23
C ILE A 118 11.69 -30.93 -4.40
N ARG A 119 10.57 -31.59 -4.67
CA ARG A 119 10.50 -32.60 -5.74
C ARG A 119 10.81 -31.95 -7.11
N GLY A 120 11.77 -32.51 -7.85
CA GLY A 120 12.17 -32.04 -9.18
C GLY A 120 13.35 -31.06 -9.21
N PHE A 121 13.90 -30.67 -8.06
CA PHE A 121 15.06 -29.78 -7.97
C PHE A 121 16.27 -30.26 -8.79
N ASP A 122 16.60 -31.55 -8.73
CA ASP A 122 17.74 -32.16 -9.42
C ASP A 122 17.61 -32.15 -10.96
N SER A 123 16.42 -31.82 -11.49
CA SER A 123 16.11 -31.75 -12.92
C SER A 123 16.11 -30.32 -13.48
N LEU A 124 16.58 -29.35 -12.69
CA LEU A 124 16.77 -27.94 -13.09
C LEU A 124 18.22 -27.70 -13.55
N LYS A 125 18.48 -26.55 -14.17
CA LYS A 125 19.84 -26.08 -14.47
C LYS A 125 20.58 -25.70 -13.19
N SER A 126 21.92 -25.71 -13.25
CA SER A 126 22.83 -25.17 -12.22
C SER A 126 22.37 -23.82 -11.68
N ASP A 127 22.10 -22.88 -12.57
CA ASP A 127 21.86 -21.48 -12.23
C ASP A 127 20.52 -21.32 -11.48
N ASP A 128 19.48 -22.00 -11.97
CA ASP A 128 18.16 -22.10 -11.32
C ASP A 128 18.24 -22.86 -9.98
N GLN A 129 19.15 -23.84 -9.86
CA GLN A 129 19.40 -24.57 -8.61
C GLN A 129 20.09 -23.69 -7.56
N GLU A 130 21.04 -22.84 -7.95
CA GLU A 130 21.69 -21.87 -7.06
C GLU A 130 20.73 -20.77 -6.61
N GLU A 131 19.89 -20.24 -7.50
CA GLU A 131 18.84 -19.27 -7.12
C GLU A 131 17.82 -19.87 -6.14
N ILE A 132 17.45 -21.15 -6.28
CA ILE A 132 16.58 -21.85 -5.29
C ILE A 132 17.32 -22.11 -3.98
N LYS A 133 18.57 -22.59 -4.00
CA LYS A 133 19.39 -22.83 -2.79
C LYS A 133 19.50 -21.55 -1.96
N LYS A 134 19.90 -20.45 -2.59
CA LYS A 134 20.01 -19.14 -1.94
C LYS A 134 18.69 -18.71 -1.29
N LEU A 135 17.55 -18.87 -1.95
CA LEU A 135 16.24 -18.53 -1.38
C LEU A 135 15.83 -19.42 -0.19
N VAL A 136 16.36 -20.64 -0.07
CA VAL A 136 16.10 -21.53 1.08
C VAL A 136 17.10 -21.24 2.22
N GLU A 137 18.37 -20.97 1.90
CA GLU A 137 19.39 -20.57 2.88
C GLU A 137 19.09 -19.22 3.52
N GLU A 138 18.58 -18.24 2.76
CA GLU A 138 18.07 -16.95 3.27
C GLU A 138 16.91 -17.11 4.27
N LEU A 139 16.26 -18.27 4.31
CA LEU A 139 15.15 -18.59 5.23
C LEU A 139 15.54 -19.56 6.36
N GLY A 140 16.69 -20.25 6.24
CA GLY A 140 17.18 -21.20 7.24
C GLY A 140 17.76 -20.52 8.47
N LYS A 141 18.40 -19.35 8.30
CA LYS A 141 19.17 -18.59 9.33
C LYS A 141 18.30 -17.87 10.37
N VAL A 142 17.17 -18.46 10.75
CA VAL A 142 16.27 -17.98 11.82
C VAL A 142 16.09 -19.07 12.89
N LYS A 143 16.99 -20.06 12.91
CA LYS A 143 17.14 -21.10 13.94
C LYS A 143 18.63 -21.40 14.08
N ASP A 144 18.98 -21.87 15.28
CA ASP A 144 20.32 -22.19 15.75
C ASP A 144 21.18 -20.94 16.00
N ASP A 145 21.03 -20.36 17.21
CA ASP A 145 22.05 -19.60 17.96
C ASP A 145 21.54 -19.38 19.41
N ASP A 146 21.40 -20.49 20.14
CA ASP A 146 20.93 -20.51 21.53
C ASP A 146 21.77 -21.53 22.34
N ASP A 147 23.11 -21.47 22.24
CA ASP A 147 24.03 -21.78 23.36
C ASP A 147 25.53 -21.51 23.07
N ALA A 148 26.31 -21.35 24.16
CA ALA A 148 27.78 -21.45 24.28
C ALA A 148 28.72 -20.57 23.40
N ALA A 149 29.41 -19.62 24.05
CA ALA A 149 30.52 -18.84 23.48
C ALA A 149 31.91 -19.40 23.83
N ALA A 150 32.88 -19.31 22.90
CA ALA A 150 34.32 -19.06 23.15
C ALA A 150 35.15 -19.05 21.84
N GLY A 151 36.29 -18.34 21.81
CA GLY A 151 37.48 -18.82 21.08
C GLY A 151 37.99 -18.05 19.85
N GLU A 152 38.65 -16.92 20.09
CA GLU A 152 39.92 -16.49 19.44
C GLU A 152 40.01 -16.17 17.93
N GLU A 153 41.10 -15.47 17.59
CA GLU A 153 41.41 -14.86 16.29
C GLU A 153 42.44 -15.70 15.50
N GLN A 154 42.48 -15.58 14.16
CA GLN A 154 43.72 -15.20 13.46
C GLN A 154 43.54 -14.90 11.96
N GLU A 155 44.47 -14.10 11.43
CA GLU A 155 44.66 -13.82 10.00
C GLU A 155 45.30 -15.01 9.25
N ILE A 156 45.24 -14.99 7.90
CA ILE A 156 46.37 -15.12 6.94
C ILE A 156 45.79 -15.47 5.54
N THR A 157 45.70 -14.58 4.56
CA THR A 157 46.77 -13.98 3.70
C THR A 157 46.92 -14.69 2.33
N GLU A 158 46.35 -14.05 1.30
CA GLU A 158 46.89 -13.86 -0.07
C GLU A 158 46.88 -14.94 -1.20
N LYS A 159 46.44 -14.41 -2.38
CA LYS A 159 47.14 -14.34 -3.70
C LYS A 159 46.81 -15.32 -4.86
N ARG A 160 46.34 -14.67 -5.95
CA ARG A 160 46.63 -14.84 -7.40
C ARG A 160 45.96 -15.99 -8.17
N LYS A 161 45.82 -15.97 -9.52
CA LYS A 161 45.63 -14.92 -10.58
C LYS A 161 45.61 -15.64 -11.96
N HIS A 162 44.97 -15.05 -12.99
CA HIS A 162 44.91 -15.47 -14.43
C HIS A 162 43.93 -16.62 -14.75
N THR A 163 43.43 -16.79 -15.99
CA THR A 163 43.75 -16.12 -17.29
C THR A 163 42.50 -15.91 -18.18
N ASP A 164 42.59 -14.95 -19.11
CA ASP A 164 42.27 -14.97 -20.57
C ASP A 164 41.46 -16.14 -21.18
N SER A 165 40.67 -15.95 -22.26
CA SER A 165 40.50 -14.80 -23.18
C SER A 165 39.16 -14.82 -23.96
N ASP A 166 38.72 -13.63 -24.38
CA ASP A 166 38.03 -13.24 -25.63
C ASP A 166 36.96 -14.13 -26.31
N ASP A 167 35.76 -13.56 -26.54
CA ASP A 167 35.24 -13.30 -27.90
C ASP A 167 34.12 -12.22 -27.88
N VAL A 168 33.70 -11.67 -29.05
CA VAL A 168 32.93 -10.40 -29.15
C VAL A 168 31.73 -10.47 -30.14
N VAL A 169 30.81 -9.47 -30.08
CA VAL A 169 29.66 -9.07 -30.97
C VAL A 169 28.26 -9.68 -30.69
N ASP A 170 27.11 -8.99 -30.93
CA ASP A 170 26.69 -7.57 -30.82
C ASP A 170 25.13 -7.45 -30.89
N VAL A 171 24.54 -6.34 -30.40
CA VAL A 171 23.13 -5.84 -30.47
C VAL A 171 21.97 -6.76 -30.00
N GLY A 172 21.07 -6.26 -29.12
CA GLY A 172 19.84 -7.00 -28.74
C GLY A 172 18.69 -6.24 -28.03
N ASP A 173 19.00 -5.27 -27.17
CA ASP A 173 18.12 -4.22 -26.57
C ASP A 173 16.83 -4.59 -25.75
N LYS A 174 16.58 -3.82 -24.68
CA LYS A 174 15.38 -3.71 -23.78
C LYS A 174 14.91 -4.97 -23.03
N GLN A 175 15.25 -5.15 -21.74
CA GLN A 175 14.77 -4.42 -20.53
C GLN A 175 13.28 -4.63 -20.17
N GLY A 176 13.02 -4.93 -18.88
CA GLY A 176 11.67 -5.03 -18.31
C GLY A 176 11.57 -5.59 -16.89
N SER A 177 12.63 -5.54 -16.08
CA SER A 177 12.62 -6.13 -14.73
C SER A 177 11.98 -5.20 -13.69
N SER A 178 11.23 -5.76 -12.74
CA SER A 178 10.65 -5.04 -11.60
C SER A 178 10.82 -5.88 -10.32
N LYS A 179 11.88 -5.60 -9.56
CA LYS A 179 12.11 -6.19 -8.22
C LYS A 179 11.05 -5.62 -7.27
N LYS A 180 10.24 -6.47 -6.61
CA LYS A 180 10.53 -7.20 -5.36
C LYS A 180 10.87 -6.26 -4.18
N LEU A 181 9.82 -5.62 -3.67
CA LEU A 181 9.77 -4.99 -2.34
C LEU A 181 10.17 -6.00 -1.25
N LEU A 182 11.12 -5.62 -0.39
CA LEU A 182 11.43 -6.32 0.86
C LEU A 182 10.79 -5.57 2.05
N LEU A 183 10.13 -6.34 2.92
CA LEU A 183 9.59 -5.89 4.20
C LEU A 183 9.88 -7.01 5.21
N SER A 184 10.88 -6.81 6.06
CA SER A 184 11.02 -7.56 7.31
C SER A 184 10.12 -6.92 8.37
N VAL A 185 9.52 -7.77 9.22
CA VAL A 185 8.79 -7.34 10.42
C VAL A 185 9.15 -8.33 11.52
N SER A 186 9.75 -7.81 12.59
CA SER A 186 9.83 -8.47 13.89
C SER A 186 9.06 -7.62 14.90
N GLU A 187 8.45 -8.29 15.87
CA GLU A 187 7.70 -7.63 16.94
C GLU A 187 8.68 -6.78 17.78
N ASP A 188 8.27 -5.56 18.12
CA ASP A 188 9.07 -4.49 18.76
C ASP A 188 10.32 -3.97 17.99
N ALA A 189 10.53 -4.33 16.73
CA ALA A 189 11.60 -3.78 15.89
C ALA A 189 11.14 -2.64 14.94
N LYS A 190 11.99 -1.62 14.78
CA LYS A 190 11.74 -0.48 13.87
C LYS A 190 11.75 -0.97 12.42
N VAL A 191 10.71 -0.66 11.63
CA VAL A 191 10.55 -1.17 10.26
C VAL A 191 11.57 -0.52 9.32
N GLU A 192 12.71 -1.18 9.10
CA GLU A 192 13.76 -0.70 8.22
C GLU A 192 13.32 -0.79 6.74
N ILE A 193 13.25 0.37 6.07
CA ILE A 193 13.04 0.46 4.63
C ILE A 193 14.39 0.81 4.02
N VAL A 194 15.01 -0.10 3.26
CA VAL A 194 16.25 0.22 2.54
C VAL A 194 15.89 0.98 1.26
N LEU A 195 16.34 2.24 1.15
CA LEU A 195 16.13 3.09 -0.02
C LEU A 195 17.46 3.25 -0.77
N VAL A 196 17.66 2.43 -1.80
CA VAL A 196 18.87 2.49 -2.64
C VAL A 196 18.66 3.50 -3.76
N ALA A 197 19.69 4.30 -4.08
CA ALA A 197 19.63 5.29 -5.16
C ALA A 197 19.26 4.70 -6.54
N SER A 198 19.52 3.41 -6.78
CA SER A 198 19.12 2.67 -7.98
C SER A 198 17.61 2.47 -8.12
N ASP A 199 16.88 2.58 -7.02
CA ASP A 199 15.45 2.26 -6.93
C ASP A 199 14.61 3.55 -6.94
N ILE A 200 15.28 4.72 -6.98
CA ILE A 200 14.71 6.05 -7.18
C ILE A 200 14.59 6.30 -8.68
N MET A 201 13.36 6.55 -9.16
CA MET A 201 13.07 6.68 -10.59
C MET A 201 12.41 8.02 -10.93
N ASP A 202 12.82 8.66 -12.03
CA ASP A 202 12.14 9.83 -12.62
C ASP A 202 10.82 9.50 -13.36
N ILE A 203 10.41 8.22 -13.33
CA ILE A 203 9.18 7.72 -13.93
C ILE A 203 8.40 6.83 -12.95
N TYR A 204 7.08 7.02 -12.88
CA TYR A 204 6.18 6.14 -12.13
C TYR A 204 5.38 5.25 -13.08
N GLN A 205 5.81 3.99 -13.24
CA GLN A 205 5.16 2.98 -14.11
C GLN A 205 4.79 3.52 -15.50
N GLY A 206 5.74 4.15 -16.18
CA GLY A 206 5.56 4.71 -17.53
C GLY A 206 4.85 6.06 -17.63
N ALA A 207 4.58 6.73 -16.51
CA ALA A 207 4.32 8.17 -16.49
C ALA A 207 5.58 8.93 -16.05
N THR A 208 5.88 10.01 -16.74
CA THR A 208 7.02 10.91 -16.45
C THR A 208 6.68 11.82 -15.26
N LEU A 209 7.64 12.04 -14.38
CA LEU A 209 7.52 12.98 -13.25
C LEU A 209 8.10 14.35 -13.62
N LEU A 210 7.73 15.39 -12.86
CA LEU A 210 8.35 16.71 -12.97
C LEU A 210 9.71 16.72 -12.25
N PRO A 211 10.61 17.69 -12.53
CA PRO A 211 11.85 17.84 -11.76
C PRO A 211 11.61 17.88 -10.24
N LYS A 212 12.55 17.32 -9.47
CA LYS A 212 12.46 17.02 -8.03
C LYS A 212 11.38 16.00 -7.61
N TRP A 213 10.48 15.56 -8.49
CA TRP A 213 9.53 14.49 -8.17
C TRP A 213 10.10 13.13 -8.58
N LYS A 214 10.17 12.21 -7.62
CA LYS A 214 10.72 10.86 -7.79
C LYS A 214 9.71 9.77 -7.44
N ALA A 215 9.92 8.58 -7.97
CA ALA A 215 9.21 7.36 -7.63
C ALA A 215 10.11 6.40 -6.86
N PHE A 216 9.54 5.70 -5.89
CA PHE A 216 10.18 4.57 -5.18
C PHE A 216 9.09 3.54 -4.86
N HIS A 217 9.28 2.29 -5.25
CA HIS A 217 8.27 1.23 -5.13
C HIS A 217 6.86 1.66 -5.61
N THR A 218 5.93 1.91 -4.68
CA THR A 218 4.56 2.33 -4.96
C THR A 218 4.24 3.76 -4.50
N ILE A 219 5.23 4.52 -4.04
CA ILE A 219 5.11 5.96 -3.76
C ILE A 219 5.67 6.83 -4.89
N ILE A 220 5.13 8.04 -4.99
CA ILE A 220 5.79 9.20 -5.62
C ILE A 220 6.11 10.18 -4.48
N PHE A 221 7.27 10.82 -4.47
CA PHE A 221 7.65 11.81 -3.47
C PHE A 221 8.35 13.02 -4.07
N LEU A 222 8.31 14.14 -3.36
CA LEU A 222 9.07 15.35 -3.66
C LEU A 222 10.42 15.27 -2.92
N GLU A 223 11.52 15.36 -3.66
CA GLU A 223 12.87 15.50 -3.11
C GLU A 223 13.00 16.79 -2.30
N LYS A 224 14.03 16.83 -1.46
CA LYS A 224 14.28 17.93 -0.53
C LYS A 224 14.45 19.26 -1.27
N ASP A 225 13.49 20.17 -1.08
CA ASP A 225 13.56 21.52 -1.64
C ASP A 225 14.62 22.38 -0.95
N ASP A 226 15.17 23.33 -1.69
CA ASP A 226 16.22 24.24 -1.22
C ASP A 226 15.70 25.09 -0.05
N GLY A 227 16.29 24.88 1.12
CA GLY A 227 15.87 25.52 2.37
C GLY A 227 15.00 24.67 3.29
N LEU A 228 14.45 23.52 2.85
CA LEU A 228 13.80 22.58 3.77
C LEU A 228 14.80 22.13 4.84
N GLN A 229 14.47 22.33 6.11
CA GLN A 229 15.28 21.88 7.23
C GLN A 229 14.77 20.53 7.76
N ASP A 230 15.71 19.70 8.21
CA ASP A 230 15.39 18.50 8.99
C ASP A 230 15.20 18.91 10.45
N SER A 231 14.30 18.25 11.17
CA SER A 231 13.91 18.71 12.51
C SER A 231 13.53 17.55 13.43
N THR A 232 13.69 17.77 14.73
CA THR A 232 13.06 16.92 15.75
C THR A 232 11.53 17.07 15.74
N LYS A 233 11.00 18.21 15.26
CA LYS A 233 9.56 18.50 15.27
C LYS A 233 8.97 18.37 13.87
N ILE A 234 8.03 17.44 13.71
CA ILE A 234 7.34 17.18 12.44
C ILE A 234 5.88 17.65 12.54
N ALA A 235 5.49 18.56 11.65
CA ALA A 235 4.09 18.91 11.42
C ALA A 235 3.65 18.25 10.12
N ALA A 236 2.87 17.17 10.24
CA ALA A 236 2.47 16.35 9.11
C ALA A 236 0.97 16.45 8.80
N PHE A 237 0.60 16.37 7.52
CA PHE A 237 -0.75 16.67 7.03
C PHE A 237 -1.24 15.65 5.98
N ASP A 238 -2.55 15.48 5.81
CA ASP A 238 -3.14 15.05 4.53
C ASP A 238 -3.26 16.26 3.56
N PHE A 239 -3.70 16.03 2.32
CA PHE A 239 -3.94 17.06 1.31
C PHE A 239 -5.42 17.22 0.91
N ASP A 240 -6.11 16.17 0.46
CA ASP A 240 -7.43 16.25 -0.20
C ASP A 240 -8.55 16.12 0.84
N GLY A 241 -8.90 17.22 1.51
CA GLY A 241 -9.81 17.23 2.67
C GLY A 241 -9.22 17.98 3.87
N CYS A 242 -7.89 17.97 3.99
CA CYS A 242 -7.18 18.67 5.06
C CYS A 242 -6.66 20.06 4.63
N LEU A 243 -5.76 20.10 3.64
CA LEU A 243 -5.12 21.34 3.18
C LEU A 243 -5.84 21.97 1.98
N ALA A 244 -6.36 21.14 1.09
CA ALA A 244 -7.03 21.53 -0.15
C ALA A 244 -8.45 20.97 -0.22
N ASN A 245 -9.41 21.85 -0.50
CA ASN A 245 -10.73 21.49 -0.96
C ASN A 245 -10.66 21.17 -2.46
N THR A 246 -10.90 19.91 -2.82
CA THR A 246 -10.71 19.38 -4.18
C THR A 246 -12.01 18.80 -4.71
N ASP A 247 -12.65 19.51 -5.64
CA ASP A 247 -13.92 19.08 -6.25
C ASP A 247 -13.71 17.81 -7.08
N VAL A 248 -14.19 16.67 -6.58
CA VAL A 248 -14.08 15.33 -7.19
C VAL A 248 -14.66 15.23 -8.61
N ARG A 249 -15.43 16.24 -9.06
CA ARG A 249 -15.99 16.34 -10.43
C ARG A 249 -15.05 17.05 -11.40
N LYS A 250 -13.98 17.70 -10.92
CA LYS A 250 -12.99 18.46 -11.71
C LYS A 250 -11.65 17.72 -11.74
N THR A 251 -10.89 17.88 -12.83
CA THR A 251 -9.56 17.27 -12.99
C THR A 251 -8.59 18.27 -13.61
N GLY A 252 -7.40 18.44 -13.04
CA GLY A 252 -6.37 19.38 -13.48
C GLY A 252 -5.39 19.72 -12.36
N ALA A 253 -4.37 20.53 -12.66
CA ALA A 253 -3.47 21.11 -11.65
C ALA A 253 -4.16 22.20 -10.80
N ASP A 254 -5.19 22.83 -11.36
CA ASP A 254 -5.90 23.98 -10.78
C ASP A 254 -7.30 23.57 -10.26
N ALA A 255 -7.57 22.27 -10.20
CA ALA A 255 -8.84 21.69 -9.73
C ALA A 255 -8.91 21.62 -8.18
N TRP A 256 -8.59 22.72 -7.51
CA TRP A 256 -8.52 22.81 -6.04
C TRP A 256 -8.74 24.24 -5.53
N SER A 257 -8.87 24.37 -4.22
CA SER A 257 -8.87 25.62 -3.46
C SER A 257 -8.35 25.33 -2.05
N LEU A 258 -7.90 26.33 -1.29
CA LEU A 258 -7.57 26.13 0.14
C LEU A 258 -8.80 25.60 0.89
N MET A 259 -8.61 24.66 1.82
CA MET A 259 -9.72 24.22 2.68
C MET A 259 -10.10 25.32 3.69
N TYR A 260 -9.11 25.98 4.28
CA TYR A 260 -9.28 27.13 5.18
C TYR A 260 -8.34 28.27 4.76
N PRO A 261 -8.77 29.55 4.83
CA PRO A 261 -7.98 30.69 4.36
C PRO A 261 -6.73 30.98 5.22
N SER A 262 -6.72 30.49 6.46
CA SER A 262 -5.65 30.58 7.47
C SER A 262 -4.45 29.66 7.21
N ILE A 263 -4.59 28.64 6.34
CA ILE A 263 -3.56 27.62 6.10
C ILE A 263 -2.19 28.20 5.74
N PRO A 264 -2.04 29.19 4.83
CA PRO A 264 -0.74 29.74 4.47
C PRO A 264 -0.01 30.35 5.67
N GLU A 265 -0.71 31.16 6.47
CA GLU A 265 -0.15 31.80 7.67
C GLU A 265 0.20 30.76 8.74
N LYS A 266 -0.67 29.77 8.98
CA LYS A 266 -0.40 28.74 10.00
C LYS A 266 0.76 27.83 9.62
N LEU A 267 0.93 27.47 8.35
CA LEU A 267 2.09 26.72 7.87
C LEU A 267 3.37 27.56 7.90
N GLN A 268 3.31 28.84 7.53
CA GLN A 268 4.43 29.78 7.68
C GLN A 268 4.88 29.91 9.14
N LYS A 269 3.93 30.05 10.06
CA LYS A 269 4.23 30.08 11.50
C LYS A 269 4.88 28.79 11.97
N LEU A 270 4.33 27.61 11.67
CA LEU A 270 4.91 26.33 12.07
C LEU A 270 6.33 26.14 11.56
N TYR A 271 6.60 26.51 10.30
CA TYR A 271 7.95 26.46 9.74
C TYR A 271 8.92 27.39 10.48
N ASN A 272 8.50 28.64 10.77
CA ASN A 272 9.29 29.59 11.56
C ASN A 272 9.49 29.14 13.02
N ASP A 273 8.51 28.44 13.60
CA ASP A 273 8.60 27.79 14.91
C ASP A 273 9.52 26.53 14.88
N GLY A 274 10.15 26.21 13.74
CA GLY A 274 11.13 25.13 13.58
C GLY A 274 10.54 23.75 13.27
N TYR A 275 9.30 23.66 12.79
CA TYR A 275 8.72 22.40 12.31
C TYR A 275 9.14 22.08 10.88
N LYS A 276 9.57 20.84 10.64
CA LYS A 276 9.61 20.28 9.30
C LYS A 276 8.17 19.99 8.85
N LEU A 277 7.76 20.58 7.73
CA LEU A 277 6.43 20.39 7.17
C LEU A 277 6.40 19.19 6.21
N VAL A 278 5.43 18.29 6.39
CA VAL A 278 5.31 17.08 5.56
C VAL A 278 3.85 16.82 5.14
N ILE A 279 3.62 16.43 3.89
CA ILE A 279 2.32 15.96 3.39
C ILE A 279 2.39 14.46 3.08
N PHE A 280 1.45 13.70 3.63
CA PHE A 280 1.25 12.26 3.39
C PHE A 280 -0.14 12.06 2.77
N THR A 281 -0.25 11.84 1.45
CA THR A 281 -1.53 11.74 0.71
C THR A 281 -1.72 10.39 0.00
N ASN A 282 -2.97 9.98 -0.23
CA ASN A 282 -3.39 8.60 -0.50
C ASN A 282 -3.96 8.37 -1.93
N GLU A 283 -3.26 8.75 -3.00
CA GLU A 283 -3.79 8.86 -4.38
C GLU A 283 -3.82 7.54 -5.19
N SER A 284 -4.79 6.67 -4.91
CA SER A 284 -4.94 5.38 -5.60
C SER A 284 -5.23 5.44 -7.11
N ASN A 285 -5.68 6.58 -7.65
CA ASN A 285 -6.09 6.67 -9.05
C ASN A 285 -4.89 6.62 -10.02
N ILE A 286 -3.71 7.06 -9.58
CA ILE A 286 -2.46 6.96 -10.36
C ILE A 286 -2.14 5.50 -10.72
N ASN A 287 -2.36 4.55 -9.81
CA ASN A 287 -2.22 3.13 -10.14
C ASN A 287 -3.41 2.56 -10.92
N ARG A 288 -4.64 2.86 -10.47
CA ARG A 288 -5.86 2.28 -11.03
C ARG A 288 -6.05 2.65 -12.51
N TRP A 289 -5.78 3.90 -12.88
CA TRP A 289 -6.08 4.43 -14.22
C TRP A 289 -4.89 4.26 -15.19
N LYS A 290 -4.46 3.03 -15.45
CA LYS A 290 -3.30 2.71 -16.32
C LYS A 290 -3.24 3.58 -17.60
N ASN A 291 -4.33 3.65 -18.36
CA ASN A 291 -4.41 4.38 -19.64
C ASN A 291 -4.58 5.91 -19.50
N LYS A 292 -4.65 6.44 -18.28
CA LYS A 292 -4.74 7.89 -17.97
C LYS A 292 -3.75 8.29 -16.86
N ARG A 293 -2.72 7.47 -16.63
CA ARG A 293 -1.80 7.61 -15.49
C ARG A 293 -1.06 8.94 -15.49
N GLN A 294 -0.55 9.39 -16.64
CA GLN A 294 0.08 10.70 -16.78
C GLN A 294 -0.86 11.80 -16.28
N LYS A 295 -2.07 11.91 -16.84
CA LYS A 295 -3.08 12.89 -16.39
C LYS A 295 -3.42 12.80 -14.89
N ALA A 296 -3.37 11.61 -14.27
CA ALA A 296 -3.58 11.45 -12.84
C ALA A 296 -2.37 11.97 -12.01
N VAL A 297 -1.14 11.70 -12.47
CA VAL A 297 0.10 12.27 -11.91
C VAL A 297 0.08 13.79 -12.07
N ASP A 298 -0.09 14.32 -13.29
CA ASP A 298 -0.13 15.76 -13.60
C ASP A 298 -1.15 16.50 -12.72
N SER A 299 -2.34 15.90 -12.53
CA SER A 299 -3.41 16.49 -11.72
C SER A 299 -3.16 16.40 -10.21
N LYS A 300 -2.35 15.47 -9.71
CA LYS A 300 -1.99 15.42 -8.27
C LYS A 300 -0.77 16.28 -7.99
N VAL A 301 0.32 16.05 -8.71
CA VAL A 301 1.59 16.79 -8.61
C VAL A 301 1.37 18.27 -8.90
N GLY A 302 0.59 18.61 -9.94
CA GLY A 302 0.27 20.01 -10.25
C GLY A 302 -0.50 20.73 -9.13
N ARG A 303 -1.47 20.05 -8.49
CA ARG A 303 -2.19 20.61 -7.32
C ARG A 303 -1.25 20.84 -6.13
N LEU A 304 -0.34 19.90 -5.87
CA LEU A 304 0.64 19.99 -4.78
C LEU A 304 1.67 21.10 -5.03
N ASN A 305 2.23 21.21 -6.24
CA ASN A 305 3.14 22.29 -6.62
C ASN A 305 2.44 23.67 -6.52
N ASN A 306 1.21 23.78 -7.03
CA ASN A 306 0.41 25.00 -6.95
C ASN A 306 0.12 25.39 -5.49
N PHE A 307 -0.11 24.42 -4.59
CA PHE A 307 -0.27 24.65 -3.16
C PHE A 307 1.02 25.14 -2.49
N ILE A 308 2.16 24.47 -2.73
CA ILE A 308 3.47 24.86 -2.17
C ILE A 308 3.83 26.29 -2.59
N ASN A 309 3.64 26.62 -3.88
CA ASN A 309 3.84 27.96 -4.43
C ASN A 309 2.93 29.04 -3.78
N LEU A 310 1.72 28.66 -3.35
CA LEU A 310 0.79 29.57 -2.66
C LEU A 310 1.21 29.82 -1.21
N VAL A 311 1.60 28.78 -0.47
CA VAL A 311 1.94 28.89 0.96
C VAL A 311 3.37 29.37 1.23
N LYS A 312 4.27 29.29 0.24
CA LYS A 312 5.63 29.88 0.26
C LYS A 312 6.52 29.41 1.42
N VAL A 313 6.35 28.16 1.82
CA VAL A 313 7.26 27.43 2.71
C VAL A 313 7.63 26.09 2.09
N PRO A 314 8.84 25.57 2.32
CA PRO A 314 9.24 24.27 1.82
C PRO A 314 8.47 23.17 2.56
N ILE A 315 7.92 22.21 1.81
CA ILE A 315 7.11 21.10 2.33
C ILE A 315 7.56 19.83 1.62
N GLN A 316 7.91 18.79 2.38
CA GLN A 316 8.18 17.48 1.78
C GLN A 316 6.87 16.74 1.53
N VAL A 317 6.74 16.06 0.38
CA VAL A 317 5.48 15.42 -0.01
C VAL A 317 5.69 13.95 -0.36
N TYR A 318 4.80 13.09 0.13
CA TYR A 318 4.73 11.68 -0.21
C TYR A 318 3.31 11.31 -0.65
N ILE A 319 3.22 10.62 -1.77
CA ILE A 319 1.98 10.21 -2.43
C ILE A 319 1.96 8.68 -2.49
N ALA A 320 1.14 8.05 -1.65
CA ALA A 320 0.87 6.62 -1.71
C ALA A 320 -0.06 6.30 -2.89
N CYS A 321 0.54 6.08 -4.06
CA CYS A 321 -0.16 5.69 -5.28
C CYS A 321 -0.74 4.26 -5.18
N GLY A 322 -0.23 3.43 -4.28
CA GLY A 322 -0.67 2.05 -4.02
C GLY A 322 -2.14 1.92 -3.61
N PHE A 323 -2.70 0.72 -3.81
CA PHE A 323 -4.09 0.41 -3.42
C PHE A 323 -4.27 -1.01 -2.88
N GLY A 324 -5.28 -1.18 -2.03
CA GLY A 324 -5.57 -2.43 -1.33
C GLY A 324 -4.76 -2.62 -0.04
N PRO A 325 -5.12 -3.60 0.81
CA PRO A 325 -4.58 -3.75 2.16
C PRO A 325 -3.13 -4.26 2.22
N LYS A 326 -2.51 -4.59 1.08
CA LYS A 326 -1.14 -5.12 1.03
C LYS A 326 -0.07 -4.03 0.92
N ASP A 327 -0.35 -2.91 0.26
CA ASP A 327 0.60 -1.81 0.12
C ASP A 327 1.05 -1.29 1.52
N PRO A 328 2.36 -1.07 1.79
CA PRO A 328 2.84 -0.65 3.11
C PRO A 328 2.85 0.87 3.31
N TYR A 329 2.82 1.64 2.22
CA TYR A 329 2.93 3.11 2.24
C TYR A 329 1.55 3.76 2.36
N ARG A 330 0.50 3.10 1.88
CA ARG A 330 -0.88 3.60 1.97
C ARG A 330 -1.36 3.73 3.41
N LYS A 331 -1.74 4.96 3.82
CA LYS A 331 -2.40 5.23 5.11
C LYS A 331 -3.66 4.33 5.25
N PRO A 332 -3.89 3.68 6.40
CA PRO A 332 -3.32 3.99 7.72
C PRO A 332 -1.93 3.41 8.02
N LYS A 333 -1.27 2.70 7.10
CA LYS A 333 0.07 2.17 7.37
C LYS A 333 1.16 3.23 7.32
N THR A 334 2.23 2.96 8.05
CA THR A 334 3.31 3.89 8.40
C THR A 334 4.45 3.95 7.38
N GLY A 335 4.36 3.29 6.22
CA GLY A 335 5.48 3.17 5.28
C GLY A 335 6.00 4.52 4.74
N MET A 336 5.12 5.49 4.46
CA MET A 336 5.59 6.83 4.06
C MET A 336 6.31 7.57 5.20
N TRP A 337 5.88 7.38 6.45
CA TRP A 337 6.57 7.94 7.62
C TRP A 337 7.98 7.38 7.75
N HIS A 338 8.14 6.05 7.67
CA HIS A 338 9.44 5.39 7.80
C HIS A 338 10.41 5.83 6.70
N VAL A 339 9.95 6.00 5.45
CA VAL A 339 10.76 6.61 4.38
C VAL A 339 11.24 8.02 4.76
N MET A 340 10.33 8.86 5.26
CA MET A 340 10.65 10.25 5.66
C MET A 340 11.66 10.31 6.81
N GLU A 341 11.42 9.54 7.86
CA GLU A 341 12.25 9.51 9.07
C GLU A 341 13.66 8.97 8.79
N GLN A 342 13.76 7.85 8.09
CA GLN A 342 15.03 7.13 7.89
C GLN A 342 15.93 7.80 6.84
N HIS A 343 15.36 8.30 5.73
CA HIS A 343 16.15 8.76 4.57
C HIS A 343 16.15 10.27 4.37
N PHE A 344 15.18 10.98 4.95
CA PHE A 344 14.96 12.40 4.67
C PHE A 344 14.93 13.28 5.92
N ASN A 345 15.30 12.79 7.10
CA ASN A 345 15.44 13.59 8.32
C ASN A 345 16.89 13.61 8.87
N SER A 346 17.88 13.25 8.04
CA SER A 346 19.32 13.24 8.38
C SER A 346 19.68 12.51 9.69
N GLY A 347 18.94 11.44 10.03
CA GLY A 347 19.14 10.68 11.27
C GLY A 347 18.68 11.41 12.55
N ILE A 348 18.09 12.60 12.43
CA ILE A 348 17.54 13.35 13.58
C ILE A 348 16.32 12.61 14.11
N SER A 349 16.38 12.20 15.38
CA SER A 349 15.25 11.57 16.07
C SER A 349 14.08 12.54 16.21
N VAL A 350 12.87 12.05 15.94
CA VAL A 350 11.64 12.84 16.06
C VAL A 350 11.18 12.89 17.51
N ASP A 351 10.89 14.10 17.99
CA ASP A 351 10.15 14.37 19.21
C ASP A 351 8.66 14.12 18.95
N MET A 352 8.18 12.95 19.38
CA MET A 352 6.79 12.52 19.19
C MET A 352 5.79 13.32 20.03
N ASP A 353 6.25 14.01 21.08
CA ASP A 353 5.40 14.82 21.94
C ASP A 353 5.17 16.22 21.36
N GLN A 354 6.14 16.76 20.63
CA GLN A 354 5.99 18.01 19.88
C GLN A 354 5.40 17.81 18.48
N SER A 355 5.56 16.61 17.89
CA SER A 355 5.09 16.30 16.53
C SER A 355 3.62 15.89 16.46
N PHE A 356 2.99 16.12 15.31
CA PHE A 356 1.56 15.83 15.12
C PHE A 356 1.17 15.52 13.67
N TYR A 357 -0.02 14.92 13.50
CA TYR A 357 -0.70 14.70 12.23
C TYR A 357 -2.04 15.43 12.16
N VAL A 358 -2.40 16.00 11.00
CA VAL A 358 -3.71 16.62 10.73
C VAL A 358 -4.34 16.03 9.47
N GLY A 359 -5.58 15.54 9.56
CA GLY A 359 -6.26 14.87 8.43
C GLY A 359 -7.77 14.74 8.61
N ASP A 360 -8.53 14.67 7.51
CA ASP A 360 -10.01 14.61 7.56
C ASP A 360 -10.54 13.21 7.88
N ALA A 361 -9.76 12.17 7.58
CA ALA A 361 -10.15 10.77 7.76
C ALA A 361 -10.04 10.31 9.23
N ALA A 362 -10.87 10.91 10.09
CA ALA A 362 -10.89 10.70 11.54
C ALA A 362 -11.88 9.61 12.00
N GLY A 363 -12.59 8.95 11.09
CA GLY A 363 -13.51 7.86 11.40
C GLY A 363 -14.85 8.29 12.02
N ARG A 364 -15.24 9.55 11.86
CA ARG A 364 -16.56 10.09 12.24
C ARG A 364 -17.62 9.60 11.24
N GLU A 365 -18.91 9.70 11.58
CA GLU A 365 -20.02 9.15 10.78
C GLU A 365 -20.08 9.72 9.35
N GLN A 366 -19.66 10.97 9.16
CA GLN A 366 -19.57 11.64 7.86
C GLN A 366 -18.22 11.48 7.13
N ASP A 367 -17.19 10.92 7.77
CA ASP A 367 -15.84 10.86 7.19
C ASP A 367 -15.75 9.77 6.13
N HIS A 368 -14.95 10.01 5.10
CA HIS A 368 -14.79 9.07 3.99
C HIS A 368 -14.02 7.79 4.39
N SER A 369 -13.22 7.84 5.45
CA SER A 369 -12.50 6.72 6.07
C SER A 369 -11.95 7.10 7.46
N ASP A 370 -11.27 6.16 8.12
CA ASP A 370 -10.52 6.35 9.36
C ASP A 370 -8.99 6.27 9.17
N ALA A 371 -8.52 6.52 7.94
CA ALA A 371 -7.14 6.30 7.52
C ALA A 371 -6.12 7.24 8.20
N ASP A 372 -6.53 8.45 8.61
CA ASP A 372 -5.62 9.48 9.09
C ASP A 372 -5.42 9.42 10.60
N ILE A 373 -6.51 9.25 11.36
CA ILE A 373 -6.41 8.99 12.80
C ILE A 373 -5.64 7.70 13.08
N LYS A 374 -5.87 6.63 12.30
CA LYS A 374 -5.13 5.37 12.44
C LYS A 374 -3.69 5.46 11.95
N PHE A 375 -3.39 6.31 10.95
CA PHE A 375 -2.00 6.61 10.61
C PHE A 375 -1.28 7.29 11.77
N ALA A 376 -1.87 8.34 12.34
CA ALA A 376 -1.29 9.05 13.49
C ALA A 376 -1.06 8.10 14.68
N GLN A 377 -2.08 7.32 15.04
CA GLN A 377 -2.00 6.28 16.09
C GLN A 377 -0.92 5.23 15.82
N SER A 378 -0.77 4.77 14.57
CA SER A 378 0.22 3.74 14.22
C SER A 378 1.67 4.27 14.18
N VAL A 379 1.85 5.58 14.02
CA VAL A 379 3.16 6.25 14.13
C VAL A 379 3.44 6.67 15.58
N GLY A 380 2.41 6.92 16.39
CA GLY A 380 2.52 7.50 17.74
C GLY A 380 2.43 9.02 17.78
N LEU A 381 1.84 9.65 16.76
CA LEU A 381 1.65 11.11 16.67
C LEU A 381 0.36 11.57 17.37
N LYS A 382 0.40 12.79 17.91
CA LYS A 382 -0.81 13.53 18.28
C LYS A 382 -1.62 13.83 17.03
N PHE A 383 -2.95 13.71 17.10
CA PHE A 383 -3.85 13.87 15.95
C PHE A 383 -4.81 15.05 16.15
N TYR A 384 -5.04 15.82 15.10
CA TYR A 384 -6.04 16.89 15.04
C TYR A 384 -6.88 16.78 13.76
N VAL A 385 -8.14 17.20 13.81
CA VAL A 385 -8.95 17.37 12.59
C VAL A 385 -8.74 18.77 11.99
N PRO A 386 -8.90 18.96 10.67
CA PRO A 386 -8.53 20.21 9.98
C PRO A 386 -9.32 21.42 10.51
N GLU A 387 -10.62 21.23 10.76
CA GLU A 387 -11.56 22.19 11.34
C GLU A 387 -11.18 22.65 12.75
N GLU A 388 -10.66 21.78 13.62
CA GLU A 388 -10.14 22.18 14.93
C GLU A 388 -8.79 22.87 14.82
N PHE A 389 -7.97 22.47 13.84
CA PHE A 389 -6.62 22.99 13.69
C PHE A 389 -6.58 24.36 12.99
N PHE A 390 -7.36 24.60 11.94
CA PHE A 390 -7.22 25.77 11.07
C PHE A 390 -8.28 26.86 11.27
N THR A 391 -9.33 26.66 12.09
CA THR A 391 -10.36 27.70 12.33
C THR A 391 -10.07 28.64 13.50
N ILE A 392 -8.93 28.44 14.17
CA ILE A 392 -8.43 29.21 15.34
C ILE A 392 -7.28 30.13 14.91
#